data_AF-A0A6P1IFA0-F1
#
_entry.id   AF-A0A6P1IFA0-F1
#
_cell.length_a   1.000
_cell.length_b   1.000
_cell.length_c   1.000
_cell.angle_alpha   90.00
_cell.angle_beta   90.00
_cell.angle_gamma   90.00
#
_symmetry.space_group_name_H-M   'P 1'
#
loop_
_entity.id
_entity.type
_entity.pdbx_description
1 polymer ?
#
loop_
_entity_poly.entity_id
_entity_poly.type
_entity_poly.pdbx_seq_one_letter_code
_entity_poly.pdbx_strand_id
1 'polypeptide(L)'
;MELSRFHRIINQIAVDYKKGNVDSHLVTLTSLLASLAANPGNPQVGQSFKDHLEIVRQTLTQSDLNEAEGELAETLLSHDLAGYVGSELFQKIMNLLGQNQLTPNLAAPEIEKLRLEIAKKFNAVSAIDNAFTELQVEYWELDDGQTEMVIRLPIKEETKTLGDLAKESKDWNQICRDVTETFDEGQNRVTIRSVASGSILLYLAATAAFIFGMAKCLKGVNQILAEVITMKALYAKLVDSKVPDSILNDFEAHNSGKAKTDLEKLASSLVDEYYQGTDEGRRHELKNSLSISLTRLSQKLATGASVNLRLSKPKKPIIVDGEEPTPEQSTTLKQIEYFEQVQIEVDSSKTALDYREHANELVAALPPPLTEESEKPA
;
A
#
# COMPACT_ATOMS: atom_id res chain seq x y z
N MET A 1 -16.26 0.81 -4.35
CA MET A 1 -15.59 -0.17 -3.48
C MET A 1 -16.24 -1.51 -3.75
N GLU A 2 -15.45 -2.54 -4.00
CA GLU A 2 -15.93 -3.90 -4.26
C GLU A 2 -16.49 -4.52 -2.98
N LEU A 3 -17.65 -5.19 -3.05
CA LEU A 3 -18.37 -5.67 -1.85
C LEU A 3 -17.55 -6.71 -1.08
N SER A 4 -16.92 -7.63 -1.79
CA SER A 4 -16.08 -8.69 -1.22
C SER A 4 -14.87 -8.10 -0.50
N ARG A 5 -14.22 -7.07 -1.07
CA ARG A 5 -13.11 -6.35 -0.42
C ARG A 5 -13.56 -5.56 0.81
N PHE A 6 -14.70 -4.89 0.73
CA PHE A 6 -15.24 -4.21 1.90
C PHE A 6 -15.54 -5.20 3.02
N HIS A 7 -16.14 -6.34 2.69
CA HIS A 7 -16.36 -7.42 3.65
C HIS A 7 -15.04 -7.88 4.27
N ARG A 8 -14.00 -8.15 3.47
CA ARG A 8 -12.65 -8.48 3.98
C ARG A 8 -12.12 -7.44 4.96
N ILE A 9 -12.23 -6.16 4.63
CA ILE A 9 -11.71 -5.07 5.47
C ILE A 9 -12.48 -5.00 6.79
N ILE A 10 -13.81 -5.07 6.73
CA ILE A 10 -14.67 -5.10 7.91
C ILE A 10 -14.36 -6.32 8.79
N ASN A 11 -14.18 -7.50 8.17
CA ASN A 11 -13.79 -8.71 8.85
C ASN A 11 -12.42 -8.56 9.54
N GLN A 12 -11.42 -8.03 8.84
CA GLN A 12 -10.09 -7.79 9.39
C GLN A 12 -10.13 -6.86 10.63
N ILE A 13 -10.92 -5.78 10.56
CA ILE A 13 -11.12 -4.86 11.69
C ILE A 13 -11.81 -5.58 12.87
N ALA A 14 -12.83 -6.37 12.59
CA ALA A 14 -13.56 -7.13 13.61
C ALA A 14 -12.68 -8.20 14.27
N VAL A 15 -11.89 -8.93 13.49
CA VAL A 15 -10.98 -9.97 13.95
C VAL A 15 -9.86 -9.38 14.80
N ASP A 16 -9.21 -8.30 14.39
CA ASP A 16 -8.15 -7.66 15.16
C ASP A 16 -8.68 -7.17 16.54
N TYR A 17 -9.84 -6.51 16.54
CA TYR A 17 -10.47 -6.02 17.76
C TYR A 17 -10.83 -7.16 18.75
N LYS A 18 -11.35 -8.28 18.22
CA LYS A 18 -11.69 -9.48 19.01
C LYS A 18 -10.42 -10.19 19.51
N LYS A 19 -9.42 -10.39 18.64
CA LYS A 19 -8.12 -11.01 18.96
C LYS A 19 -7.42 -10.26 20.09
N GLY A 20 -7.47 -8.94 20.07
CA GLY A 20 -6.90 -8.09 21.11
C GLY A 20 -7.72 -8.00 22.41
N ASN A 21 -8.94 -8.55 22.48
CA ASN A 21 -9.84 -8.39 23.64
C ASN A 21 -10.02 -6.93 24.10
N VAL A 22 -10.02 -5.98 23.16
CA VAL A 22 -9.92 -4.54 23.45
C VAL A 22 -11.04 -4.06 24.38
N ASP A 23 -12.29 -4.49 24.16
CA ASP A 23 -13.43 -4.11 25.03
C ASP A 23 -13.20 -4.52 26.49
N SER A 24 -12.79 -5.77 26.73
CA SER A 24 -12.52 -6.28 28.07
C SER A 24 -11.41 -5.51 28.77
N HIS A 25 -10.34 -5.16 28.03
CA HIS A 25 -9.27 -4.34 28.56
C HIS A 25 -9.76 -2.94 28.94
N LEU A 26 -10.61 -2.30 28.13
CA LEU A 26 -11.17 -0.97 28.41
C LEU A 26 -12.17 -1.00 29.58
N VAL A 27 -12.99 -2.04 29.72
CA VAL A 27 -13.88 -2.24 30.88
C VAL A 27 -13.06 -2.32 32.15
N THR A 28 -12.01 -3.13 32.15
CA THR A 28 -11.12 -3.31 33.30
C THR A 28 -10.37 -2.01 33.64
N LEU A 29 -9.86 -1.30 32.62
CA LEU A 29 -9.18 -0.01 32.79
C LEU A 29 -10.12 1.02 33.45
N THR A 30 -11.37 1.11 32.98
CA THR A 30 -12.38 2.02 33.52
C THR A 30 -12.71 1.69 34.98
N SER A 31 -12.88 0.40 35.30
CA SER A 31 -13.13 -0.07 36.66
C SER A 31 -11.97 0.24 37.62
N LEU A 32 -10.73 0.04 37.18
CA LEU A 32 -9.53 0.36 37.96
C LEU A 32 -9.40 1.87 38.17
N LEU A 33 -9.68 2.68 37.15
CA LEU A 33 -9.64 4.14 37.25
C LEU A 33 -10.72 4.67 38.21
N ALA A 34 -11.94 4.12 38.17
CA ALA A 34 -13.00 4.43 39.12
C ALA A 34 -12.64 4.01 40.56
N SER A 35 -11.98 2.86 40.72
CA SER A 35 -11.50 2.39 42.03
C SER A 35 -10.40 3.29 42.59
N LEU A 36 -9.51 3.79 41.72
CA LEU A 36 -8.47 4.75 42.09
C LEU A 36 -9.06 6.11 42.49
N ALA A 37 -10.10 6.56 41.78
CA ALA A 37 -10.91 7.72 42.14
C ALA A 37 -11.53 7.60 43.54
N ALA A 38 -12.10 6.45 43.85
CA ALA A 38 -12.71 6.18 45.16
C ALA A 38 -11.68 6.01 46.29
N ASN A 39 -10.47 5.53 45.98
CA ASN A 39 -9.44 5.17 46.98
C ASN A 39 -8.04 5.71 46.60
N PRO A 40 -7.85 7.04 46.48
CA PRO A 40 -6.60 7.61 45.96
C PRO A 40 -5.37 7.35 46.83
N GLY A 41 -5.55 7.04 48.11
CA GLY A 41 -4.47 6.70 49.04
C GLY A 41 -4.02 5.23 49.00
N ASN A 42 -4.67 4.37 48.20
CA ASN A 42 -4.32 2.95 48.13
C ASN A 42 -3.26 2.69 47.05
N PRO A 43 -1.99 2.39 47.42
CA PRO A 43 -0.91 2.19 46.44
C PRO A 43 -1.13 0.96 45.55
N GLN A 44 -1.82 -0.07 46.05
CA GLN A 44 -2.10 -1.28 45.28
C GLN A 44 -3.03 -1.01 44.10
N VAL A 45 -4.07 -0.19 44.31
CA VAL A 45 -5.02 0.20 43.25
C VAL A 45 -4.31 1.03 42.19
N GLY A 46 -3.44 1.96 42.61
CA GLY A 46 -2.62 2.74 41.70
C GLY A 46 -1.66 1.89 40.86
N GLN A 47 -1.05 0.86 41.46
CA GLN A 47 -0.19 -0.07 40.74
C GLN A 47 -0.98 -0.92 39.74
N SER A 48 -2.11 -1.50 40.15
CA SER A 48 -2.97 -2.29 39.25
C SER A 48 -3.47 -1.49 38.05
N PHE A 49 -3.81 -0.21 38.23
CA PHE A 49 -4.16 0.68 37.11
C PHE A 49 -3.00 0.84 36.13
N LYS A 50 -1.78 1.11 36.62
CA LYS A 50 -0.59 1.27 35.77
C LYS A 50 -0.26 0.00 35.01
N ASP A 51 -0.26 -1.14 35.69
CA ASP A 51 0.03 -2.45 35.08
C ASP A 51 -0.98 -2.75 33.97
N HIS A 52 -2.27 -2.49 34.21
CA HIS A 52 -3.30 -2.74 33.21
C HIS A 52 -3.29 -1.73 32.06
N LEU A 53 -2.93 -0.46 32.31
CA LEU A 53 -2.70 0.52 31.26
C LEU A 53 -1.55 0.09 30.33
N GLU A 54 -0.50 -0.51 30.89
CA GLU A 54 0.62 -1.07 30.12
C GLU A 54 0.18 -2.28 29.28
N ILE A 55 -0.71 -3.14 29.81
CA ILE A 55 -1.32 -4.22 29.01
C ILE A 55 -2.12 -3.63 27.84
N VAL A 56 -2.96 -2.63 28.08
CA VAL A 56 -3.72 -1.93 27.03
C VAL A 56 -2.77 -1.36 25.98
N ARG A 57 -1.67 -0.71 26.40
CA ARG A 57 -0.64 -0.20 25.50
C ARG A 57 -0.08 -1.31 24.62
N GLN A 58 0.39 -2.40 25.22
CA GLN A 58 1.00 -3.51 24.48
C GLN A 58 0.04 -4.10 23.47
N THR A 59 -1.18 -4.45 23.88
CA THR A 59 -2.24 -4.95 23.00
C THR A 59 -2.50 -4.01 21.82
N LEU A 60 -2.66 -2.72 22.07
CA LEU A 60 -2.97 -1.74 21.03
C LEU A 60 -1.78 -1.45 20.11
N THR A 61 -0.54 -1.45 20.62
CA THR A 61 0.67 -1.30 19.79
C THR A 61 0.98 -2.52 18.94
N GLN A 62 0.48 -3.70 19.31
CA GLN A 62 0.63 -4.95 18.57
C GLN A 62 -0.53 -5.23 17.59
N SER A 63 -1.52 -4.33 17.50
CA SER A 63 -2.62 -4.44 16.54
C SER A 63 -2.09 -4.47 15.10
N ASP A 64 -2.63 -5.39 14.31
CA ASP A 64 -2.30 -5.53 12.89
C ASP A 64 -2.80 -4.31 12.08
N LEU A 65 -3.71 -3.51 12.66
CA LEU A 65 -4.25 -2.29 12.07
C LEU A 65 -3.31 -1.07 12.18
N ASN A 66 -2.23 -1.16 12.95
CA ASN A 66 -1.21 -0.10 13.00
C ASN A 66 -0.44 0.04 11.69
N GLU A 67 -0.32 -1.06 10.94
CA GLU A 67 0.33 -1.13 9.64
C GLU A 67 -0.71 -1.16 8.51
N ALA A 68 -1.92 -0.62 8.77
CA ALA A 68 -2.96 -0.53 7.77
C ALA A 68 -2.51 0.33 6.59
N GLU A 69 -2.65 -0.21 5.38
CA GLU A 69 -2.29 0.46 4.14
C GLU A 69 -3.38 0.30 3.08
N GLY A 70 -3.29 1.12 2.01
CA GLY A 70 -4.18 1.03 0.85
C GLY A 70 -5.67 1.13 1.23
N GLU A 71 -6.47 0.18 0.74
CA GLU A 71 -7.92 0.16 0.96
C GLU A 71 -8.31 0.07 2.45
N LEU A 72 -7.51 -0.62 3.28
CA LEU A 72 -7.77 -0.72 4.73
C LEU A 72 -7.60 0.64 5.40
N ALA A 73 -6.49 1.34 5.14
CA ALA A 73 -6.25 2.68 5.65
C ALA A 73 -7.31 3.68 5.16
N GLU A 74 -7.63 3.66 3.85
CA GLU A 74 -8.69 4.51 3.28
C GLU A 74 -10.05 4.24 3.96
N THR A 75 -10.38 2.98 4.26
CA THR A 75 -11.62 2.61 4.95
C THR A 75 -11.63 3.09 6.39
N LEU A 76 -10.52 2.92 7.13
CA LEU A 76 -10.39 3.40 8.50
C LEU A 76 -10.55 4.92 8.61
N LEU A 77 -10.00 5.67 7.66
CA LEU A 77 -10.12 7.12 7.61
C LEU A 77 -11.54 7.58 7.21
N SER A 78 -12.08 7.02 6.12
CA SER A 78 -13.38 7.43 5.57
C SER A 78 -14.56 7.13 6.50
N HIS A 79 -14.42 6.15 7.40
CA HIS A 79 -15.45 5.77 8.37
C HIS A 79 -15.15 6.26 9.80
N ASP A 80 -14.16 7.14 9.98
CA ASP A 80 -13.76 7.69 11.29
C ASP A 80 -13.45 6.57 12.32
N LEU A 81 -12.73 5.53 11.88
CA LEU A 81 -12.30 4.40 12.72
C LEU A 81 -10.82 4.49 13.11
N ALA A 82 -10.01 5.26 12.36
CA ALA A 82 -8.56 5.37 12.60
C ALA A 82 -8.22 5.74 14.06
N GLY A 83 -8.91 6.73 14.65
CA GLY A 83 -8.71 7.14 16.06
C GLY A 83 -9.27 6.18 17.11
N TYR A 84 -9.77 5.01 16.71
CA TYR A 84 -10.44 4.02 17.56
C TYR A 84 -9.82 2.63 17.45
N VAL A 85 -8.68 2.50 16.75
CA VAL A 85 -7.91 1.25 16.61
C VAL A 85 -6.45 1.46 17.01
N GLY A 86 -5.77 0.38 17.36
CA GLY A 86 -4.32 0.34 17.54
C GLY A 86 -3.74 1.48 18.40
N SER A 87 -2.58 1.96 17.98
CA SER A 87 -1.78 2.97 18.69
C SER A 87 -2.49 4.34 18.77
N GLU A 88 -3.29 4.69 17.77
CA GLU A 88 -4.08 5.94 17.77
C GLU A 88 -5.13 5.94 18.89
N LEU A 89 -5.79 4.80 19.13
CA LEU A 89 -6.67 4.65 20.29
C LEU A 89 -5.90 4.82 21.60
N PHE A 90 -4.70 4.25 21.72
CA PHE A 90 -3.88 4.42 22.92
C PHE A 90 -3.49 5.89 23.14
N GLN A 91 -3.09 6.61 22.08
CA GLN A 91 -2.81 8.05 22.16
C GLN A 91 -4.04 8.83 22.60
N LYS A 92 -5.22 8.48 22.09
CA LYS A 92 -6.49 9.10 22.50
C LYS A 92 -6.78 8.88 24.00
N ILE A 93 -6.54 7.67 24.52
CA ILE A 93 -6.63 7.38 25.97
C ILE A 93 -5.66 8.25 26.76
N MET A 94 -4.39 8.30 26.35
CA MET A 94 -3.37 9.10 27.04
C MET A 94 -3.68 10.60 27.02
N ASN A 95 -4.21 11.12 25.92
CA ASN A 95 -4.65 12.50 25.81
C ASN A 95 -5.80 12.81 26.77
N LEU A 96 -6.80 11.93 26.91
CA LEU A 96 -7.88 12.10 27.88
C LEU A 96 -7.37 12.06 29.32
N LEU A 97 -6.44 11.16 29.65
CA LEU A 97 -5.81 11.13 30.98
C LEU A 97 -5.04 12.43 31.25
N GLY A 98 -4.27 12.93 30.27
CA GLY A 98 -3.47 14.14 30.38
C GLY A 98 -4.30 15.42 30.50
N GLN A 99 -5.35 15.59 29.69
CA GLN A 99 -6.26 16.74 29.72
C GLN A 99 -6.97 16.89 31.07
N ASN A 100 -7.25 15.77 31.73
CA ASN A 100 -7.88 15.73 33.05
C ASN A 100 -6.87 15.85 34.21
N GLN A 101 -5.65 16.35 33.93
CA GLN A 101 -4.57 16.54 34.91
C GLN A 101 -4.26 15.25 35.70
N LEU A 102 -4.44 14.08 35.07
CA LEU A 102 -4.31 12.78 35.71
C LEU A 102 -5.20 12.59 36.96
N THR A 103 -6.25 13.39 37.11
CA THR A 103 -7.20 13.29 38.21
C THR A 103 -8.21 12.17 37.91
N PRO A 104 -8.20 11.06 38.66
CA PRO A 104 -9.03 9.89 38.33
C PRO A 104 -10.53 10.20 38.26
N ASN A 105 -11.02 11.09 39.13
CA ASN A 105 -12.44 11.49 39.18
C ASN A 105 -12.92 12.19 37.89
N LEU A 106 -12.03 12.93 37.22
CA LEU A 106 -12.35 13.63 35.97
C LEU A 106 -12.09 12.73 34.75
N ALA A 107 -11.05 11.90 34.82
CA ALA A 107 -10.68 11.00 33.73
C ALA A 107 -11.64 9.80 33.57
N ALA A 108 -12.14 9.23 34.66
CA ALA A 108 -13.02 8.05 34.63
C ALA A 108 -14.27 8.21 33.72
N PRO A 109 -15.08 9.28 33.85
CA PRO A 109 -16.25 9.46 32.97
C PRO A 109 -15.87 9.66 31.49
N GLU A 110 -14.75 10.32 31.20
CA GLU A 110 -14.29 10.53 29.81
C GLU A 110 -13.80 9.22 29.17
N ILE A 111 -13.08 8.37 29.92
CA ILE A 111 -12.67 7.05 29.44
C ILE A 111 -13.89 6.14 29.24
N GLU A 112 -14.89 6.18 30.14
CA GLU A 112 -16.13 5.43 29.97
C GLU A 112 -16.89 5.88 28.72
N LYS A 113 -16.97 7.19 28.48
CA LYS A 113 -17.57 7.74 27.26
C LYS A 113 -16.85 7.24 26.01
N LEU A 114 -15.52 7.28 26.00
CA LEU A 114 -14.71 6.74 24.90
C LEU A 114 -14.99 5.24 24.69
N ARG A 115 -15.05 4.44 25.76
CA ARG A 115 -15.38 3.02 25.69
C ARG A 115 -16.74 2.78 25.06
N LEU A 116 -17.76 3.55 25.44
CA LEU A 116 -19.11 3.44 24.87
C LEU A 116 -19.13 3.82 23.38
N GLU A 117 -18.38 4.84 22.97
CA GLU A 117 -18.22 5.21 21.55
C GLU A 117 -17.55 4.08 20.75
N ILE A 118 -16.48 3.48 21.29
CA ILE A 118 -15.79 2.34 20.70
C ILE A 118 -16.75 1.17 20.54
N ALA A 119 -17.42 0.76 21.63
CA ALA A 119 -18.36 -0.35 21.60
C ALA A 119 -19.45 -0.12 20.55
N LYS A 120 -20.00 1.10 20.43
CA LYS A 120 -20.97 1.44 19.38
C LYS A 120 -20.41 1.24 17.97
N LYS A 121 -19.19 1.74 17.70
CA LYS A 121 -18.54 1.61 16.38
C LYS A 121 -18.24 0.14 16.05
N PHE A 122 -17.66 -0.62 16.97
CA PHE A 122 -17.32 -2.04 16.73
C PHE A 122 -18.53 -2.97 16.71
N ASN A 123 -19.62 -2.63 17.39
CA ASN A 123 -20.89 -3.31 17.21
C ASN A 123 -21.44 -3.11 15.78
N ALA A 124 -21.29 -1.91 15.22
CA ALA A 124 -21.67 -1.66 13.82
C ALA A 124 -20.77 -2.45 12.84
N VAL A 125 -19.45 -2.45 13.04
CA VAL A 125 -18.50 -3.26 12.24
C VAL A 125 -18.87 -4.74 12.31
N SER A 126 -19.10 -5.27 13.52
CA SER A 126 -19.48 -6.68 13.71
C SER A 126 -20.84 -7.02 13.10
N ALA A 127 -21.80 -6.09 13.15
CA ALA A 127 -23.09 -6.28 12.51
C ALA A 127 -22.98 -6.34 10.98
N ILE A 128 -22.11 -5.52 10.38
CA ILE A 128 -21.84 -5.56 8.93
C ILE A 128 -21.15 -6.88 8.55
N ASP A 129 -20.13 -7.30 9.31
CA ASP A 129 -19.41 -8.58 9.12
C ASP A 129 -20.38 -9.77 9.16
N ASN A 130 -21.22 -9.83 10.21
CA ASN A 130 -22.23 -10.88 10.35
C ASN A 130 -23.24 -10.85 9.20
N ALA A 131 -23.73 -9.68 8.80
CA ALA A 131 -24.68 -9.56 7.70
C ALA A 131 -24.08 -10.04 6.37
N PHE A 132 -22.83 -9.71 6.08
CA PHE A 132 -22.16 -10.22 4.87
C PHE A 132 -21.91 -11.71 4.94
N THR A 133 -21.53 -12.24 6.11
CA THR A 133 -21.37 -13.68 6.33
C THR A 133 -22.70 -14.43 6.15
N GLU A 134 -23.81 -13.92 6.70
CA GLU A 134 -25.15 -14.49 6.56
C GLU A 134 -25.65 -14.47 5.12
N LEU A 135 -25.33 -13.40 4.39
CA LEU A 135 -25.62 -13.27 2.96
C LEU A 135 -24.65 -14.07 2.07
N GLN A 136 -23.69 -14.78 2.67
CA GLN A 136 -22.65 -15.53 1.96
C GLN A 136 -21.90 -14.69 0.95
N VAL A 137 -21.66 -13.42 1.27
CA VAL A 137 -20.77 -12.56 0.49
C VAL A 137 -19.37 -13.08 0.69
N GLU A 138 -18.87 -13.85 -0.26
CA GLU A 138 -17.49 -14.32 -0.24
C GLU A 138 -16.54 -13.12 -0.23
N TYR A 139 -15.40 -13.26 0.43
CA TYR A 139 -14.31 -12.31 0.32
C TYR A 139 -13.00 -12.99 0.04
N TRP A 140 -12.19 -12.34 -0.80
CA TRP A 140 -10.95 -12.91 -1.30
C TRP A 140 -9.77 -12.49 -0.44
N GLU A 141 -9.19 -13.47 0.23
CA GLU A 141 -7.87 -13.38 0.86
C GLU A 141 -6.81 -14.02 -0.05
N LEU A 142 -5.55 -13.61 0.13
CA LEU A 142 -4.44 -14.26 -0.57
C LEU A 142 -4.03 -15.48 0.24
N ASP A 143 -4.12 -16.67 -0.37
CA ASP A 143 -3.59 -17.88 0.26
C ASP A 143 -2.07 -17.75 0.49
N ASP A 144 -1.55 -18.57 1.38
CA ASP A 144 -0.12 -18.62 1.71
C ASP A 144 0.75 -18.73 0.44
N GLY A 145 1.66 -17.78 0.23
CA GLY A 145 2.53 -17.72 -0.94
C GLY A 145 1.88 -17.15 -2.21
N GLN A 146 0.62 -16.69 -2.17
CA GLN A 146 0.02 -15.97 -3.29
C GLN A 146 0.42 -14.49 -3.30
N THR A 147 0.42 -13.93 -4.50
CA THR A 147 0.66 -12.50 -4.70
C THR A 147 -0.35 -11.90 -5.67
N GLU A 148 -0.55 -10.59 -5.57
CA GLU A 148 -1.52 -9.84 -6.36
C GLU A 148 -1.01 -8.43 -6.65
N MET A 149 -1.26 -7.95 -7.86
CA MET A 149 -1.12 -6.55 -8.22
C MET A 149 -2.50 -5.94 -8.38
N VAL A 150 -2.74 -4.82 -7.69
CA VAL A 150 -3.98 -4.05 -7.76
C VAL A 150 -3.70 -2.77 -8.52
N ILE A 151 -4.43 -2.54 -9.61
CA ILE A 151 -4.37 -1.30 -10.38
C ILE A 151 -5.67 -0.54 -10.17
N ARG A 152 -5.58 0.72 -9.76
CA ARG A 152 -6.71 1.66 -9.70
C ARG A 152 -6.54 2.72 -10.75
N LEU A 153 -7.50 2.82 -11.65
CA LEU A 153 -7.55 3.88 -12.65
C LEU A 153 -8.51 4.98 -12.18
N PRO A 154 -8.09 6.25 -12.22
CA PRO A 154 -8.97 7.36 -11.93
C PRO A 154 -10.01 7.50 -13.04
N ILE A 155 -11.28 7.48 -12.68
CA ILE A 155 -12.37 7.85 -13.59
C ILE A 155 -12.76 9.29 -13.23
N LYS A 156 -12.30 10.25 -14.03
CA LYS A 156 -12.80 11.63 -13.95
C LYS A 156 -14.11 11.69 -14.75
N GLU A 157 -15.22 11.56 -14.04
CA GLU A 157 -16.59 11.68 -14.57
C GLU A 157 -16.98 10.58 -15.59
N GLU A 158 -18.26 10.47 -15.93
CA GLU A 158 -18.86 9.45 -16.83
C GLU A 158 -18.41 9.56 -18.30
N THR A 159 -17.22 10.11 -18.55
CA THR A 159 -16.68 10.40 -19.89
C THR A 159 -15.94 9.23 -20.51
N LYS A 160 -15.57 8.21 -19.72
CA LYS A 160 -14.80 7.05 -20.20
C LYS A 160 -15.69 6.06 -20.93
N THR A 161 -15.27 5.67 -22.13
CA THR A 161 -15.92 4.66 -22.96
C THR A 161 -15.33 3.27 -22.72
N LEU A 162 -16.02 2.23 -23.19
CA LEU A 162 -15.45 0.88 -23.25
C LEU A 162 -14.18 0.81 -24.12
N GLY A 163 -14.08 1.68 -25.15
CA GLY A 163 -12.88 1.79 -25.97
C GLY A 163 -11.67 2.29 -25.19
N ASP A 164 -11.88 3.26 -24.28
CA ASP A 164 -10.83 3.74 -23.38
C ASP A 164 -10.37 2.65 -22.42
N LEU A 165 -11.30 1.87 -21.86
CA LEU A 165 -10.96 0.74 -20.99
C LEU A 165 -10.15 -0.32 -21.77
N ALA A 166 -10.52 -0.63 -23.01
CA ALA A 166 -9.79 -1.57 -23.85
C ALA A 166 -8.35 -1.08 -24.12
N LYS A 167 -8.18 0.21 -24.39
CA LYS A 167 -6.85 0.83 -24.56
C LYS A 167 -6.03 0.76 -23.27
N GLU A 168 -6.62 1.12 -22.14
CA GLU A 168 -5.97 1.02 -20.83
C GLU A 168 -5.53 -0.43 -20.53
N SER A 169 -6.40 -1.39 -20.80
CA SER A 169 -6.12 -2.81 -20.62
C SER A 169 -4.97 -3.28 -21.51
N LYS A 170 -4.91 -2.80 -22.76
CA LYS A 170 -3.81 -3.10 -23.70
C LYS A 170 -2.47 -2.55 -23.18
N ASP A 171 -2.45 -1.32 -22.71
CA ASP A 171 -1.23 -0.71 -22.15
C ASP A 171 -0.75 -1.47 -20.91
N TRP A 172 -1.66 -1.78 -19.98
CA TRP A 172 -1.30 -2.54 -18.77
C TRP A 172 -0.84 -3.95 -19.09
N ASN A 173 -1.47 -4.62 -20.04
CA ASN A 173 -1.03 -5.92 -20.51
C ASN A 173 0.39 -5.85 -21.10
N GLN A 174 0.71 -4.79 -21.84
CA GLN A 174 2.05 -4.58 -22.38
C GLN A 174 3.09 -4.38 -21.26
N ILE A 175 2.78 -3.52 -20.29
CA ILE A 175 3.62 -3.30 -19.11
C ILE A 175 3.85 -4.62 -18.37
N CYS A 176 2.78 -5.38 -18.10
CA CYS A 176 2.88 -6.65 -17.40
C CYS A 176 3.75 -7.65 -18.18
N ARG A 177 3.55 -7.75 -19.50
CA ARG A 177 4.31 -8.68 -20.34
C ARG A 177 5.80 -8.39 -20.29
N ASP A 178 6.21 -7.14 -20.45
CA ASP A 178 7.63 -6.78 -20.49
C ASP A 178 8.28 -6.98 -19.12
N VAL A 179 7.56 -6.70 -18.03
CA VAL A 179 8.04 -6.99 -16.66
C VAL A 179 8.12 -8.49 -16.40
N THR A 180 7.09 -9.27 -16.77
CA THR A 180 7.11 -10.73 -16.68
C THR A 180 8.32 -11.30 -17.41
N GLU A 181 8.57 -10.88 -18.66
CA GLU A 181 9.71 -11.40 -19.42
C GLU A 181 11.07 -11.00 -18.84
N THR A 182 11.16 -9.83 -18.21
CA THR A 182 12.41 -9.34 -17.59
C THR A 182 12.73 -10.08 -16.28
N PHE A 183 11.73 -10.43 -15.48
CA PHE A 183 11.92 -10.90 -14.10
C PHE A 183 11.45 -12.33 -13.82
N ASP A 184 10.54 -12.88 -14.62
CA ASP A 184 9.96 -14.20 -14.44
C ASP A 184 10.38 -15.14 -15.57
N GLU A 185 11.36 -16.00 -15.29
CA GLU A 185 11.88 -17.00 -16.24
C GLU A 185 10.78 -17.92 -16.80
N GLY A 186 9.76 -18.22 -15.99
CA GLY A 186 8.63 -19.05 -16.41
C GLY A 186 7.65 -18.33 -17.34
N GLN A 187 7.83 -17.02 -17.53
CA GLN A 187 6.95 -16.15 -18.29
C GLN A 187 5.47 -16.32 -17.91
N ASN A 188 5.23 -16.49 -16.60
CA ASN A 188 3.90 -16.74 -16.09
C ASN A 188 2.98 -15.56 -16.41
N ARG A 189 1.85 -15.84 -17.06
CA ARG A 189 0.91 -14.80 -17.45
C ARG A 189 0.23 -14.23 -16.22
N VAL A 190 0.26 -12.91 -16.13
CA VAL A 190 -0.59 -12.16 -15.21
C VAL A 190 -2.05 -12.30 -15.66
N THR A 191 -2.93 -12.71 -14.75
CA THR A 191 -4.35 -12.97 -15.07
C THR A 191 -5.28 -12.09 -14.26
N ILE A 192 -6.41 -11.70 -14.85
CA ILE A 192 -7.43 -10.93 -14.15
C ILE A 192 -8.10 -11.84 -13.12
N ARG A 193 -8.03 -11.46 -11.85
CA ARG A 193 -8.69 -12.12 -10.73
C ARG A 193 -10.10 -11.57 -10.50
N SER A 194 -10.25 -10.24 -10.50
CA SER A 194 -11.56 -9.58 -10.38
C SER A 194 -11.54 -8.14 -10.92
N VAL A 195 -12.74 -7.60 -11.17
CA VAL A 195 -12.98 -6.21 -11.58
C VAL A 195 -14.10 -5.63 -10.71
N ALA A 196 -13.93 -4.40 -10.24
CA ALA A 196 -14.94 -3.72 -9.40
C ALA A 196 -15.49 -2.46 -10.06
N SER A 197 -16.74 -2.10 -9.70
CA SER A 197 -17.41 -0.88 -10.16
C SER A 197 -17.19 0.32 -9.22
N GLY A 198 -17.30 1.54 -9.77
CA GLY A 198 -17.10 2.82 -9.07
C GLY A 198 -15.72 3.47 -9.30
N SER A 199 -14.72 2.66 -9.62
CA SER A 199 -13.43 3.02 -10.20
C SER A 199 -12.92 1.77 -10.91
N ILE A 200 -12.32 1.86 -12.09
CA ILE A 200 -11.78 0.66 -12.74
C ILE A 200 -10.63 0.15 -11.86
N LEU A 201 -10.93 -0.88 -11.09
CA LEU A 201 -10.00 -1.61 -10.24
C LEU A 201 -9.75 -2.94 -10.90
N LEU A 202 -8.49 -3.20 -11.26
CA LEU A 202 -8.04 -4.47 -11.81
C LEU A 202 -7.22 -5.18 -10.75
N TYR A 203 -7.68 -6.36 -10.35
CA TYR A 203 -6.93 -7.25 -9.45
C TYR A 203 -6.29 -8.32 -10.30
N LEU A 204 -4.97 -8.38 -10.31
CA LEU A 204 -4.21 -9.26 -11.17
C LEU A 204 -3.44 -10.29 -10.33
N ALA A 205 -3.69 -11.58 -10.58
CA ALA A 205 -2.91 -12.66 -9.99
C ALA A 205 -1.52 -12.71 -10.66
N ALA A 206 -0.47 -12.77 -9.84
CA ALA A 206 0.90 -12.74 -10.30
C ALA A 206 1.81 -13.66 -9.48
N THR A 207 3.03 -13.88 -9.98
CA THR A 207 4.10 -14.58 -9.29
C THR A 207 4.90 -13.62 -8.40
N ALA A 208 5.59 -14.14 -7.40
CA ALA A 208 6.48 -13.33 -6.56
C ALA A 208 7.61 -12.66 -7.36
N ALA A 209 8.13 -13.33 -8.40
CA ALA A 209 9.13 -12.77 -9.32
C ALA A 209 8.59 -11.56 -10.10
N PHE A 210 7.37 -11.65 -10.62
CA PHE A 210 6.70 -10.51 -11.24
C PHE A 210 6.50 -9.35 -10.26
N ILE A 211 6.04 -9.62 -9.04
CA ILE A 211 5.81 -8.58 -8.03
C ILE A 211 7.11 -7.89 -7.64
N PHE A 212 8.20 -8.65 -7.49
CA PHE A 212 9.54 -8.11 -7.28
C PHE A 212 9.95 -7.17 -8.42
N GLY A 213 9.80 -7.62 -9.66
CA GLY A 213 10.09 -6.80 -10.84
C GLY A 213 9.25 -5.53 -10.91
N MET A 214 7.94 -5.64 -10.66
CA MET A 214 7.05 -4.49 -10.63
C MET A 214 7.42 -3.51 -9.50
N ALA A 215 7.80 -4.00 -8.32
CA ALA A 215 8.26 -3.15 -7.22
C ALA A 215 9.52 -2.36 -7.60
N LYS A 216 10.50 -2.99 -8.27
CA LYS A 216 11.70 -2.32 -8.80
C LYS A 216 11.34 -1.24 -9.83
N CYS A 217 10.46 -1.58 -10.78
CA CYS A 217 9.96 -0.64 -11.78
C CYS A 217 9.26 0.57 -11.13
N LEU A 218 8.32 0.32 -10.21
CA LEU A 218 7.59 1.36 -9.49
C LEU A 218 8.53 2.27 -8.70
N LYS A 219 9.48 1.70 -7.95
CA LYS A 219 10.49 2.46 -7.20
C LYS A 219 11.27 3.41 -8.09
N GLY A 220 11.82 2.89 -9.19
CA GLY A 220 12.62 3.69 -10.13
C GLY A 220 11.78 4.77 -10.82
N VAL A 221 10.57 4.44 -11.28
CA VAL A 221 9.65 5.41 -11.88
C VAL A 221 9.24 6.49 -10.87
N ASN A 222 8.91 6.12 -9.63
CA ASN A 222 8.53 7.05 -8.58
C ASN A 222 9.66 8.03 -8.25
N GLN A 223 10.91 7.54 -8.22
CA GLN A 223 12.09 8.39 -8.04
C GLN A 223 12.23 9.40 -9.18
N ILE A 224 12.11 8.95 -10.43
CA ILE A 224 12.20 9.83 -11.61
C ILE A 224 11.10 10.90 -11.57
N LEU A 225 9.86 10.53 -11.23
CA LEU A 225 8.75 11.48 -11.10
C LEU A 225 8.99 12.51 -9.99
N ALA A 226 9.51 12.07 -8.83
CA ALA A 226 9.85 12.96 -7.72
C ALA A 226 10.98 13.95 -8.10
N GLU A 227 11.99 13.50 -8.85
CA GLU A 227 13.04 14.36 -9.39
C GLU A 227 12.46 15.40 -10.36
N VAL A 228 11.54 15.00 -11.24
CA VAL A 228 10.87 15.91 -12.19
C VAL A 228 10.10 17.02 -11.46
N ILE A 229 9.32 16.67 -10.42
CA ILE A 229 8.60 17.66 -9.60
C ILE A 229 9.60 18.62 -8.94
N THR A 230 10.67 18.08 -8.35
CA THR A 230 11.70 18.88 -7.69
C THR A 230 12.37 19.85 -8.67
N MET A 231 12.71 19.39 -9.88
CA MET A 231 13.30 20.22 -10.93
C MET A 231 12.35 21.34 -11.37
N LYS A 232 11.05 21.07 -11.50
CA LYS A 232 10.04 22.10 -11.83
C LYS A 232 9.89 23.13 -10.71
N ALA A 233 9.86 22.70 -9.46
CA ALA A 233 9.84 23.61 -8.31
C ALA A 233 11.10 24.49 -8.24
N LEU A 234 12.28 23.95 -8.57
CA LEU A 234 13.51 24.72 -8.68
C LEU A 234 13.47 25.71 -9.86
N TYR A 235 12.95 25.29 -11.01
CA TYR A 235 12.77 26.16 -12.17
C TYR A 235 11.90 27.37 -11.83
N ALA A 236 10.75 27.15 -11.18
CA ALA A 236 9.86 28.23 -10.74
C ALA A 236 10.58 29.25 -9.85
N LYS A 237 11.42 28.77 -8.91
CA LYS A 237 12.24 29.66 -8.06
C LYS A 237 13.27 30.46 -8.85
N LEU A 238 13.86 29.91 -9.91
CA LEU A 238 14.79 30.64 -10.78
C LEU A 238 14.07 31.73 -11.57
N VAL A 239 12.87 31.43 -12.08
CA VAL A 239 11.99 32.41 -12.74
C VAL A 239 11.64 33.55 -11.78
N ASP A 240 11.20 33.23 -10.56
CA ASP A 240 10.87 34.24 -9.53
C ASP A 240 12.08 35.10 -9.14
N SER A 241 13.28 34.52 -9.20
CA SER A 241 14.55 35.20 -8.94
C SER A 241 15.05 36.03 -10.13
N LYS A 242 14.28 36.11 -11.23
CA LYS A 242 14.59 36.87 -12.45
C LYS A 242 15.92 36.45 -13.09
N VAL A 243 16.22 35.15 -13.06
CA VAL A 243 17.36 34.59 -13.80
C VAL A 243 17.16 34.85 -15.31
N PRO A 244 18.20 35.21 -16.07
CA PRO A 244 18.07 35.47 -17.51
C PRO A 244 17.46 34.31 -18.30
N ASP A 245 16.57 34.62 -19.24
CA ASP A 245 15.85 33.65 -20.07
C ASP A 245 16.77 32.66 -20.81
N SER A 246 17.97 33.10 -21.20
CA SER A 246 18.95 32.23 -21.86
C SER A 246 19.34 31.03 -20.97
N ILE A 247 19.50 31.25 -19.66
CA ILE A 247 19.83 30.19 -18.70
C ILE A 247 18.60 29.32 -18.42
N LEU A 248 17.42 29.94 -18.34
CA LEU A 248 16.15 29.23 -18.13
C LEU A 248 15.85 28.28 -19.30
N ASN A 249 16.08 28.71 -20.54
CA ASN A 249 15.86 27.89 -21.73
C ASN A 249 16.77 26.66 -21.77
N ASP A 250 18.06 26.81 -21.44
CA ASP A 250 19.00 25.69 -21.37
C ASP A 250 18.59 24.67 -20.29
N PHE A 251 18.12 25.18 -19.15
CA PHE A 251 17.63 24.35 -18.05
C PHE A 251 16.33 23.61 -18.44
N GLU A 252 15.39 24.28 -19.08
CA GLU A 252 14.15 23.69 -19.57
C GLU A 252 14.44 22.59 -20.60
N ALA A 253 15.31 22.87 -21.58
CA ALA A 253 15.70 21.91 -22.61
C ALA A 253 16.34 20.64 -22.01
N HIS A 254 17.23 20.80 -21.03
CA HIS A 254 17.80 19.66 -20.30
C HIS A 254 16.72 18.85 -19.57
N ASN A 255 15.76 19.52 -18.93
CA ASN A 255 14.70 18.86 -18.16
C ASN A 255 13.71 18.10 -19.04
N SER A 256 13.33 18.65 -20.19
CA SER A 256 12.38 18.02 -21.13
C SER A 256 12.87 16.65 -21.64
N GLY A 257 14.19 16.42 -21.68
CA GLY A 257 14.79 15.16 -22.11
C GLY A 257 15.21 14.22 -20.96
N LYS A 258 15.37 14.75 -19.74
CA LYS A 258 15.94 13.99 -18.61
C LYS A 258 15.06 12.80 -18.21
N ALA A 259 13.75 12.99 -18.06
CA ALA A 259 12.85 11.92 -17.65
C ALA A 259 12.89 10.73 -18.63
N LYS A 260 12.88 11.01 -19.95
CA LYS A 260 13.01 9.98 -20.98
C LYS A 260 14.34 9.23 -20.87
N THR A 261 15.44 9.97 -20.78
CA THR A 261 16.80 9.41 -20.67
C THR A 261 16.94 8.53 -19.43
N ASP A 262 16.38 8.95 -18.29
CA ASP A 262 16.46 8.19 -17.04
C ASP A 262 15.59 6.93 -17.08
N LEU A 263 14.42 6.98 -17.73
CA LEU A 263 13.58 5.80 -17.95
C LEU A 263 14.26 4.77 -18.88
N GLU A 264 14.94 5.21 -19.94
CA GLU A 264 15.75 4.35 -20.82
C GLU A 264 16.92 3.69 -20.08
N LYS A 265 17.61 4.46 -19.23
CA LYS A 265 18.68 3.94 -18.36
C LYS A 265 18.14 2.92 -17.36
N LEU A 266 17.01 3.22 -16.71
CA LEU A 266 16.35 2.31 -15.78
C LEU A 266 15.95 1.01 -16.46
N ALA A 267 15.32 1.07 -17.64
CA ALA A 267 14.98 -0.13 -18.41
C ALA A 267 16.23 -0.95 -18.75
N SER A 268 17.29 -0.28 -19.22
CA SER A 268 18.55 -0.94 -19.57
C SER A 268 19.17 -1.65 -18.38
N SER A 269 19.25 -1.00 -17.22
CA SER A 269 19.81 -1.60 -16.01
C SER A 269 18.98 -2.78 -15.51
N LEU A 270 17.65 -2.67 -15.52
CA LEU A 270 16.78 -3.76 -15.06
C LEU A 270 16.89 -4.99 -15.97
N VAL A 271 16.93 -4.80 -17.30
CA VAL A 271 17.12 -5.92 -18.23
C VAL A 271 18.52 -6.53 -18.09
N ASP A 272 19.56 -5.71 -17.94
CA ASP A 272 20.93 -6.21 -17.78
C ASP A 272 21.10 -7.04 -16.51
N GLU A 273 20.43 -6.64 -15.43
CA GLU A 273 20.53 -7.31 -14.12
C GLU A 273 19.65 -8.55 -14.02
N TYR A 274 18.41 -8.50 -14.51
CA TYR A 274 17.40 -9.51 -14.19
C TYR A 274 17.03 -10.45 -15.34
N TYR A 275 17.23 -10.06 -16.61
CA TYR A 275 16.92 -10.93 -17.73
C TYR A 275 17.93 -12.08 -17.86
N GLN A 276 17.46 -13.30 -17.62
CA GLN A 276 18.29 -14.52 -17.61
C GLN A 276 18.46 -15.17 -19.00
N GLY A 277 17.81 -14.62 -20.03
CA GLY A 277 17.98 -15.12 -21.40
C GLY A 277 19.37 -14.79 -21.96
N THR A 278 19.87 -15.69 -22.81
CA THR A 278 21.21 -15.58 -23.43
C THR A 278 21.20 -14.93 -24.82
N ASP A 279 20.03 -14.66 -25.39
CA ASP A 279 19.89 -13.98 -26.68
C ASP A 279 20.08 -12.47 -26.54
N GLU A 280 21.23 -11.97 -27.01
CA GLU A 280 21.59 -10.55 -27.00
C GLU A 280 20.67 -9.68 -27.87
N GLY A 281 20.16 -10.23 -28.98
CA GLY A 281 19.19 -9.54 -29.82
C GLY A 281 17.90 -9.32 -29.05
N ARG A 282 17.40 -10.37 -28.40
CA ARG A 282 16.21 -10.27 -27.55
C ARG A 282 16.42 -9.35 -26.35
N ARG A 283 17.60 -9.39 -25.73
CA ARG A 283 17.97 -8.47 -24.64
C ARG A 283 17.86 -7.01 -25.09
N HIS A 284 18.35 -6.67 -26.28
CA HIS A 284 18.25 -5.31 -26.81
C HIS A 284 16.80 -4.91 -27.11
N GLU A 285 16.00 -5.79 -27.71
CA GLU A 285 14.57 -5.56 -27.91
C GLU A 285 13.83 -5.32 -26.59
N LEU A 286 14.15 -6.09 -25.56
CA LEU A 286 13.52 -6.01 -24.25
C LEU A 286 13.89 -4.70 -23.53
N LYS A 287 15.12 -4.19 -23.68
CA LYS A 287 15.48 -2.85 -23.18
C LYS A 287 14.58 -1.77 -23.78
N ASN A 288 14.36 -1.85 -25.09
CA ASN A 288 13.51 -0.90 -25.80
C ASN A 288 12.05 -1.05 -25.37
N SER A 289 11.49 -2.27 -25.33
CA SER A 289 10.09 -2.48 -24.94
C SER A 289 9.84 -2.11 -23.48
N LEU A 290 10.74 -2.48 -22.57
CA LEU A 290 10.63 -2.12 -21.16
C LEU A 290 10.72 -0.59 -20.97
N SER A 291 11.58 0.11 -21.70
CA SER A 291 11.62 1.59 -21.67
C SER A 291 10.27 2.23 -22.06
N ILE A 292 9.63 1.69 -23.11
CA ILE A 292 8.30 2.12 -23.53
C ILE A 292 7.27 1.83 -22.43
N SER A 293 7.32 0.64 -21.83
CA SER A 293 6.44 0.24 -20.73
C SER A 293 6.62 1.10 -19.48
N LEU A 294 7.85 1.43 -19.09
CA LEU A 294 8.13 2.35 -17.98
C LEU A 294 7.67 3.78 -18.27
N THR A 295 7.74 4.21 -19.52
CA THR A 295 7.16 5.49 -19.97
C THR A 295 5.64 5.49 -19.84
N ARG A 296 4.97 4.41 -20.25
CA ARG A 296 3.51 4.28 -20.07
C ARG A 296 3.14 4.22 -18.59
N LEU A 297 3.90 3.49 -17.78
CA LEU A 297 3.70 3.40 -16.34
C LEU A 297 3.82 4.78 -15.67
N SER A 298 4.87 5.55 -15.99
CA SER A 298 5.07 6.88 -15.42
C SER A 298 3.94 7.86 -15.76
N GLN A 299 3.44 7.83 -17.00
CA GLN A 299 2.28 8.63 -17.41
C GLN A 299 1.00 8.22 -16.67
N LYS A 300 0.77 6.92 -16.48
CA LYS A 300 -0.41 6.42 -15.75
C LYS A 300 -0.36 6.86 -14.29
N LEU A 301 0.80 6.75 -13.64
CA LEU A 301 0.99 7.24 -12.27
C LEU A 301 0.80 8.76 -12.19
N ALA A 302 1.39 9.52 -13.10
CA ALA A 302 1.26 10.98 -13.18
C ALA A 302 -0.19 11.44 -13.39
N THR A 303 -1.01 10.66 -14.10
CA THR A 303 -2.43 10.96 -14.32
C THR A 303 -3.34 10.47 -13.18
N GLY A 304 -2.76 9.89 -12.14
CA GLY A 304 -3.44 9.52 -10.90
C GLY A 304 -3.82 8.04 -10.78
N ALA A 305 -3.34 7.17 -11.68
CA ALA A 305 -3.42 5.73 -11.46
C ALA A 305 -2.57 5.34 -10.25
N SER A 306 -3.00 4.34 -9.50
CA SER A 306 -2.21 3.78 -8.40
C SER A 306 -2.03 2.28 -8.59
N VAL A 307 -0.84 1.79 -8.27
CA VAL A 307 -0.51 0.37 -8.25
C VAL A 307 -0.20 -0.01 -6.81
N ASN A 308 -0.87 -1.03 -6.30
CA ASN A 308 -0.60 -1.62 -4.99
C ASN A 308 -0.20 -3.08 -5.18
N LEU A 309 0.88 -3.49 -4.52
CA LEU A 309 1.42 -4.84 -4.61
C LEU A 309 1.18 -5.54 -3.28
N ARG A 310 0.58 -6.73 -3.34
CA ARG A 310 0.21 -7.52 -2.17
C ARG A 310 0.85 -8.88 -2.22
N LEU A 311 1.32 -9.34 -1.07
CA LEU A 311 1.95 -10.64 -0.91
C LEU A 311 1.44 -11.28 0.37
N SER A 312 1.14 -12.58 0.30
CA SER A 312 0.88 -13.40 1.48
C SER A 312 2.09 -14.31 1.68
N LYS A 313 2.79 -14.16 2.81
CA LYS A 313 3.99 -14.95 3.11
C LYS A 313 3.60 -16.42 3.34
N PRO A 314 4.39 -17.39 2.86
CA PRO A 314 4.17 -18.79 3.21
C PRO A 314 4.22 -19.00 4.74
N LYS A 315 3.39 -19.90 5.27
CA LYS A 315 3.45 -20.27 6.70
C LYS A 315 4.79 -20.90 7.03
N LYS A 316 5.40 -20.44 8.14
CA LYS A 316 6.65 -21.03 8.66
C LYS A 316 6.40 -22.51 9.00
N PRO A 317 7.22 -23.44 8.48
CA PRO A 317 7.10 -24.84 8.86
C PRO A 317 7.43 -25.01 10.34
N ILE A 318 6.73 -25.94 11.01
CA ILE A 318 7.06 -26.35 12.37
C ILE A 318 8.24 -27.31 12.30
N ILE A 319 9.35 -26.94 12.94
CA ILE A 319 10.57 -27.76 13.05
C ILE A 319 10.67 -28.20 14.51
N VAL A 320 10.81 -29.51 14.74
CA VAL A 320 10.97 -30.07 16.09
C VAL A 320 12.34 -29.68 16.63
N ASP A 321 12.39 -29.25 17.89
CA ASP A 321 13.64 -28.81 18.51
C ASP A 321 14.68 -29.93 18.51
N GLY A 322 15.88 -29.65 18.00
CA GLY A 322 16.96 -30.62 17.83
C GLY A 322 16.94 -31.45 16.54
N GLU A 323 15.94 -31.29 15.66
CA GLU A 323 15.90 -31.95 14.35
C GLU A 323 16.35 -30.99 13.22
N GLU A 324 17.06 -31.52 12.22
CA GLU A 324 17.37 -30.75 11.01
C GLU A 324 16.12 -30.59 10.13
N PRO A 325 15.95 -29.45 9.43
CA PRO A 325 14.81 -29.26 8.53
C PRO A 325 14.85 -30.29 7.41
N THR A 326 13.70 -30.92 7.14
CA THR A 326 13.52 -31.77 5.95
C THR A 326 13.76 -30.97 4.65
N PRO A 327 14.02 -31.64 3.51
CA PRO A 327 14.20 -30.94 2.23
C PRO A 327 13.02 -30.05 1.83
N GLU A 328 11.79 -30.45 2.15
CA GLU A 328 10.57 -29.67 1.89
C GLU A 328 10.50 -28.42 2.79
N GLN A 329 10.81 -28.58 4.08
CA GLN A 329 10.87 -27.46 5.02
C GLN A 329 11.99 -26.48 4.63
N SER A 330 13.15 -26.99 4.19
CA SER A 330 14.26 -26.17 3.69
C SER A 330 13.87 -25.37 2.45
N THR A 331 13.13 -25.97 1.51
CA THR A 331 12.58 -25.27 0.34
C THR A 331 11.60 -24.17 0.76
N THR A 332 10.71 -24.48 1.72
CA THR A 332 9.73 -23.52 2.25
C THR A 332 10.43 -22.34 2.94
N LEU A 333 11.49 -22.58 3.73
CA LEU A 333 12.28 -21.53 4.37
C LEU A 333 12.93 -20.60 3.33
N LYS A 334 13.53 -21.16 2.26
CA LYS A 334 14.08 -20.35 1.16
C LYS A 334 13.01 -19.52 0.45
N GLN A 335 11.81 -20.06 0.27
CA GLN A 335 10.68 -19.30 -0.26
C GLN A 335 10.28 -18.16 0.68
N ILE A 336 10.25 -18.39 1.99
CA ILE A 336 9.95 -17.34 2.97
C ILE A 336 11.00 -16.23 2.91
N GLU A 337 12.29 -16.56 2.90
CA GLU A 337 13.39 -15.59 2.77
C GLU A 337 13.25 -14.78 1.48
N TYR A 338 12.90 -15.43 0.36
CA TYR A 338 12.65 -14.74 -0.89
C TYR A 338 11.45 -13.78 -0.77
N PHE A 339 10.31 -14.21 -0.20
CA PHE A 339 9.15 -13.36 0.03
C PHE A 339 9.46 -12.17 0.95
N GLU A 340 10.34 -12.33 1.93
CA GLU A 340 10.82 -11.23 2.77
C GLU A 340 11.62 -10.20 1.96
N GLN A 341 12.48 -10.65 1.04
CA GLN A 341 13.17 -9.75 0.11
C GLN A 341 12.18 -9.02 -0.82
N VAL A 342 11.19 -9.72 -1.36
CA VAL A 342 10.16 -9.10 -2.20
C VAL A 342 9.36 -8.07 -1.39
N GLN A 343 9.01 -8.37 -0.14
CA GLN A 343 8.31 -7.43 0.73
C GLN A 343 9.12 -6.15 0.94
N ILE A 344 10.42 -6.26 1.21
CA ILE A 344 11.32 -5.09 1.38
C ILE A 344 11.29 -4.21 0.11
N GLU A 345 11.34 -4.82 -1.08
CA GLU A 345 11.27 -4.06 -2.32
C GLU A 345 9.90 -3.42 -2.53
N VAL A 346 8.81 -4.14 -2.26
CA VAL A 346 7.44 -3.61 -2.30
C VAL A 346 7.31 -2.41 -1.38
N ASP A 347 7.79 -2.49 -0.14
CA ASP A 347 7.74 -1.39 0.82
C ASP A 347 8.56 -0.19 0.33
N SER A 348 9.74 -0.44 -0.24
CA SER A 348 10.59 0.62 -0.81
C SER A 348 10.04 1.23 -2.11
N SER A 349 9.08 0.57 -2.75
CA SER A 349 8.43 1.05 -3.98
C SER A 349 7.25 1.99 -3.71
N LYS A 350 6.74 2.01 -2.47
CA LYS A 350 5.60 2.85 -2.08
C LYS A 350 5.93 4.32 -2.30
N THR A 351 5.02 5.03 -2.97
CA THR A 351 5.21 6.43 -3.30
C THR A 351 5.09 7.30 -2.05
N ALA A 352 6.08 8.16 -1.80
CA ALA A 352 6.03 9.13 -0.71
C ALA A 352 5.23 10.41 -1.08
N LEU A 353 4.98 10.63 -2.37
CA LEU A 353 4.33 11.82 -2.93
C LEU A 353 2.97 11.47 -3.55
N ASP A 354 1.95 12.29 -3.33
CA ASP A 354 0.72 12.23 -4.11
C ASP A 354 0.92 13.01 -5.42
N TYR A 355 1.01 12.30 -6.54
CA TYR A 355 1.21 12.91 -7.85
C TYR A 355 -0.03 13.65 -8.37
N ARG A 356 -1.21 13.49 -7.76
CA ARG A 356 -2.44 14.13 -8.22
C ARG A 356 -2.35 15.65 -8.19
N GLU A 357 -1.65 16.22 -7.20
CA GLU A 357 -1.43 17.66 -7.09
C GLU A 357 -0.50 18.20 -8.20
N HIS A 358 0.36 17.33 -8.75
CA HIS A 358 1.36 17.67 -9.77
C HIS A 358 1.05 17.09 -11.16
N ALA A 359 -0.16 16.57 -11.37
CA ALA A 359 -0.49 15.80 -12.57
C ALA A 359 -0.21 16.56 -13.88
N ASN A 360 -0.59 17.84 -13.95
CA ASN A 360 -0.37 18.67 -15.14
C ASN A 360 1.12 18.91 -15.42
N GLU A 361 1.91 19.14 -14.36
CA GLU A 361 3.35 19.40 -14.46
C GLU A 361 4.11 18.15 -14.91
N LEU A 362 3.75 17.00 -14.34
CA LEU A 362 4.32 15.72 -14.69
C LEU A 362 3.98 15.33 -16.12
N VAL A 363 2.71 15.42 -16.52
CA VAL A 363 2.28 15.08 -17.89
C VAL A 363 3.00 15.93 -18.94
N ALA A 364 3.24 17.22 -18.65
CA ALA A 364 3.97 18.10 -19.55
C ALA A 364 5.49 17.80 -19.63
N ALA A 365 6.06 17.21 -18.58
CA ALA A 365 7.49 16.89 -18.51
C ALA A 365 7.84 15.48 -18.99
N LEU A 366 6.85 14.58 -19.03
CA LEU A 366 7.03 13.22 -19.52
C LEU A 366 7.02 13.17 -21.06
N PRO A 367 7.80 12.28 -21.68
CA PRO A 367 7.71 12.07 -23.12
C PRO A 367 6.28 11.67 -23.50
N PRO A 368 5.75 12.09 -24.67
CA PRO A 368 4.40 11.74 -25.09
C PRO A 368 4.27 10.22 -25.28
N PRO A 369 3.08 9.64 -25.08
CA PRO A 369 2.87 8.23 -25.34
C PRO A 369 3.14 7.95 -26.82
N LEU A 370 3.95 6.91 -27.09
CA LEU A 370 4.13 6.42 -28.45
C LEU A 370 2.77 5.96 -28.99
N THR A 371 2.28 6.62 -30.04
CA THR A 371 1.06 6.24 -30.74
C THR A 371 1.31 4.99 -31.58
N GLU A 372 0.33 4.10 -31.70
CA GLU A 372 0.46 2.84 -32.47
C GLU A 372 0.92 3.04 -33.92
N GLU A 373 0.71 4.23 -34.50
CA GLU A 373 1.19 4.56 -35.84
C GLU A 373 2.72 4.62 -35.96
N SER A 374 3.44 4.89 -34.86
CA SER A 374 4.90 4.88 -34.86
C SER A 374 5.52 3.49 -34.67
N GLU A 375 4.71 2.46 -34.39
CA GLU A 375 5.17 1.07 -34.19
C GLU A 375 5.11 0.23 -35.49
N LYS A 376 4.68 0.80 -36.62
CA LYS A 376 4.79 0.10 -37.91
C LYS A 376 6.26 0.08 -38.34
N PRO A 377 6.89 -1.11 -38.49
CA PRO A 377 8.23 -1.17 -39.08
C PRO A 377 8.16 -0.59 -40.50
N ALA A 378 9.10 0.32 -40.79
CA ALA A 378 9.27 0.96 -42.09
C ALA A 378 9.67 -0.05 -43.17
#